data_AF-A0A430KVV9-F1
#
_entry.id   AF-A0A430KVV9-F1
#
_cell.length_a   1.000
_cell.length_b   1.000
_cell.length_c   1.000
_cell.angle_alpha   90.00
_cell.angle_beta   90.00
_cell.angle_gamma   90.00
#
_symmetry.space_group_name_H-M   'P 1'
#
loop_
_entity.id
_entity.type
_entity.pdbx_description
1 polymer ?
#
loop_
_entity_poly.entity_id
_entity_poly.type
_entity_poly.pdbx_seq_one_letter_code
_entity_poly.pdbx_strand_id
1 'polypeptide(L)'
;MSTAAEHPTYNYKVVRQFAIMTVVWGIVGMAIGVLIASQLIWPALNFDTAWLSFGRIRPLHTNAVIFAFGGCALFATSYYVVQRTCQTRLISDKLAAFTFWGWQLVILCAVVTLPLGITSTKEYAELEWPIDLLLTVVWVAYGIVFMGTVKMRKTSHIYVGNWFYMGFILTVGVLHIVNSAAMPVTLFKSYSVYPGAVDAMVQWWYGHNAVGFFLTAGFLGMMYYFVPKQSGRPIYSYRLSVVHFWALIATYMWAGGHHLHYTSLPDFAQTLGMVMSLILLAPSWGGMINGMMTLSGAWHKLRTDPILRFLVVSLSFYGMSTFEGPMMAIKTVNALSHYTDWTIGHVHAGALGWVAMISIGSIYHMVPKLWGKTQMASVGLINTHFWLATIGTVLYICAMWVNGILQGLMWRAVNEDGTLTYSFVEALEASHPGYMVRALGGAFFLAGMILMAYNVWQTVRKDSKAPVASPSAQTA
;
A
#
# COMPACT_ATOMS: atom_id res chain seq x y z
N MET A 1 5.43 -33.47 -34.97
CA MET A 1 6.35 -32.36 -34.61
C MET A 1 5.75 -31.63 -33.42
N SER A 2 6.37 -31.77 -32.24
CA SER A 2 5.92 -31.07 -31.03
C SER A 2 6.20 -29.59 -31.21
N THR A 3 5.16 -28.78 -31.43
CA THR A 3 5.25 -27.32 -31.33
C THR A 3 5.38 -26.97 -29.85
N ALA A 4 6.59 -27.14 -29.29
CA ALA A 4 6.94 -26.52 -28.03
C ALA A 4 6.78 -25.01 -28.24
N ALA A 5 5.71 -24.44 -27.68
CA ALA A 5 5.44 -23.02 -27.81
C ALA A 5 6.67 -22.24 -27.36
N GLU A 6 7.27 -21.45 -28.27
CA GLU A 6 8.35 -20.54 -27.91
C GLU A 6 7.83 -19.60 -26.82
N HIS A 7 8.36 -19.78 -25.60
CA HIS A 7 8.11 -18.88 -24.50
C HIS A 7 8.74 -17.53 -24.85
N PRO A 8 7.97 -16.43 -24.89
CA PRO A 8 8.52 -15.13 -25.23
C PRO A 8 9.56 -14.73 -24.19
N THR A 9 10.65 -14.13 -24.66
CA THR A 9 11.64 -13.53 -23.75
C THR A 9 11.01 -12.31 -23.09
N TYR A 10 10.71 -12.41 -21.78
CA TYR A 10 10.11 -11.32 -21.02
C TYR A 10 11.10 -10.16 -20.80
N ASN A 11 10.57 -8.94 -20.67
CA ASN A 11 11.35 -7.79 -20.24
C ASN A 11 11.44 -7.81 -18.71
N TYR A 12 12.52 -8.38 -18.18
CA TYR A 12 12.81 -8.35 -16.75
C TYR A 12 13.68 -7.18 -16.34
N LYS A 13 14.17 -6.34 -17.25
CA LYS A 13 15.03 -5.19 -16.88
C LYS A 13 14.25 -4.21 -16.00
N VAL A 14 13.10 -3.74 -16.47
CA VAL A 14 12.26 -2.79 -15.73
C VAL A 14 11.73 -3.38 -14.42
N VAL A 15 11.39 -4.68 -14.43
CA VAL A 15 10.92 -5.39 -13.24
C VAL A 15 12.02 -5.46 -12.18
N ARG A 16 13.26 -5.79 -12.56
CA ARG A 16 14.42 -5.79 -11.66
C ARG A 16 14.66 -4.40 -11.05
N GLN A 17 14.61 -3.36 -11.87
CA GLN A 17 14.82 -1.99 -11.42
C GLN A 17 13.79 -1.58 -10.37
N PHE A 18 12.49 -1.78 -10.64
CA PHE A 18 11.45 -1.51 -9.66
C PHE A 18 11.54 -2.40 -8.42
N ALA A 19 11.83 -3.69 -8.55
CA ALA A 19 11.94 -4.60 -7.41
C ALA A 19 13.05 -4.17 -6.42
N ILE A 20 14.19 -3.69 -6.93
CA ILE A 20 15.25 -3.14 -6.07
C ILE A 20 14.80 -1.82 -5.44
N MET A 21 14.19 -0.93 -6.22
CA MET A 21 13.73 0.37 -5.71
C MET A 21 12.58 0.23 -4.71
N THR A 22 11.75 -0.81 -4.80
CA THR A 22 10.77 -1.18 -3.75
C THR A 22 11.47 -1.37 -2.41
N VAL A 23 12.57 -2.14 -2.37
CA VAL A 23 13.30 -2.39 -1.12
C VAL A 23 13.95 -1.12 -0.60
N VAL A 24 14.58 -0.33 -1.49
CA VAL A 24 15.23 0.95 -1.14
C VAL A 24 14.21 1.92 -0.54
N TRP A 25 13.10 2.17 -1.24
CA TRP A 25 12.07 3.10 -0.78
C TRP A 25 11.28 2.58 0.42
N GLY A 26 11.16 1.25 0.56
CA GLY A 26 10.63 0.64 1.77
C GLY A 26 11.46 1.00 3.01
N ILE A 27 12.79 0.89 2.92
CA ILE A 27 13.68 1.31 4.01
C ILE A 27 13.57 2.81 4.26
N VAL A 28 13.68 3.64 3.22
CA VAL A 28 13.64 5.10 3.37
C VAL A 28 12.31 5.54 4.00
N GLY A 29 11.17 5.12 3.44
CA GLY A 29 9.86 5.52 3.93
C GLY A 29 9.60 5.05 5.37
N MET A 30 9.97 3.81 5.70
CA MET A 30 9.76 3.29 7.06
C MET A 30 10.75 3.87 8.07
N ALA A 31 11.99 4.21 7.67
CA ALA A 31 12.94 4.93 8.51
C ALA A 31 12.44 6.33 8.86
N ILE A 32 11.87 7.04 7.88
CA ILE A 32 11.20 8.32 8.12
C ILE A 32 9.99 8.14 9.05
N GLY A 33 9.24 7.04 8.90
CA GLY A 33 8.14 6.67 9.79
C GLY A 33 8.58 6.49 11.25
N VAL A 34 9.70 5.80 11.48
CA VAL A 34 10.31 5.65 12.81
C VAL A 34 10.78 7.01 13.34
N LEU A 35 11.42 7.84 12.52
CA LEU A 35 11.84 9.18 12.91
C LEU A 35 10.66 10.03 13.41
N ILE A 36 9.58 10.14 12.63
CA ILE A 36 8.43 10.96 13.03
C ILE A 36 7.66 10.35 14.21
N ALA A 37 7.66 9.02 14.35
CA ALA A 37 7.13 8.37 15.54
C ALA A 37 7.95 8.73 16.79
N SER A 38 9.28 8.81 16.66
CA SER A 38 10.18 9.26 17.73
C SER A 38 10.05 10.76 18.04
N GLN A 39 9.78 11.61 17.04
CA GLN A 39 9.52 13.04 17.25
C GLN A 39 8.28 13.31 18.13
N LEU A 40 7.28 12.42 18.08
CA LEU A 40 6.09 12.50 18.94
C LEU A 40 6.37 12.10 20.40
N ILE A 41 7.48 11.41 20.67
CA ILE A 41 7.93 11.04 22.03
C ILE A 41 8.89 12.11 22.55
N TRP A 42 9.85 12.50 21.71
CA TRP A 42 10.93 13.43 22.02
C TRP A 42 10.93 14.56 20.98
N PRO A 43 10.20 15.67 21.23
CA PRO A 43 10.12 16.78 20.29
C PRO A 43 11.47 17.42 19.93
N ALA A 44 12.52 17.24 20.75
CA ALA A 44 13.88 17.66 20.43
C ALA A 44 14.41 17.05 19.12
N LEU A 45 13.87 15.91 18.66
CA LEU A 45 14.19 15.30 17.37
C LEU A 45 13.62 16.06 16.16
N ASN A 46 12.98 17.22 16.35
CA ASN A 46 12.71 18.18 15.28
C ASN A 46 13.96 19.02 14.93
N PHE A 47 15.00 18.98 15.78
CA PHE A 47 16.31 19.64 15.60
C PHE A 47 16.26 21.16 15.42
N ASP A 48 15.16 21.81 15.82
CA ASP A 48 14.91 23.24 15.61
C ASP A 48 15.13 23.69 14.14
N THR A 49 14.86 22.79 13.19
CA THR A 49 14.94 23.07 11.75
C THR A 49 13.56 23.05 11.11
N ALA A 50 13.38 23.85 10.05
CA ALA A 50 12.14 23.83 9.30
C ALA A 50 11.94 22.48 8.57
N TRP A 51 13.00 21.95 7.94
CA TRP A 51 12.91 20.80 7.05
C TRP A 51 12.83 19.45 7.75
N LEU A 52 13.32 19.29 9.00
CA LEU A 52 13.12 18.06 9.77
C LEU A 52 11.92 18.12 10.72
N SER A 53 11.16 19.21 10.74
CA SER A 53 9.97 19.29 11.58
C SER A 53 8.91 18.24 11.21
N PHE A 54 8.21 17.71 12.22
CA PHE A 54 7.18 16.67 12.06
C PHE A 54 6.15 17.03 10.98
N GLY A 55 5.70 18.30 10.95
CA GLY A 55 4.71 18.78 10.00
C GLY A 55 5.13 18.66 8.53
N ARG A 56 6.44 18.77 8.22
CA ARG A 56 6.97 18.63 6.86
C ARG A 56 7.41 17.21 6.53
N ILE A 57 7.89 16.48 7.52
CA ILE A 57 8.37 15.10 7.32
C ILE A 57 7.22 14.08 7.30
N ARG A 58 6.09 14.35 7.97
CA ARG A 58 4.89 13.49 7.91
C ARG A 58 4.42 13.23 6.47
N PRO A 59 4.15 14.25 5.61
CA PRO A 59 3.75 13.98 4.23
C PRO A 59 4.85 13.31 3.41
N LEU A 60 6.14 13.53 3.74
CA LEU A 60 7.23 12.79 3.11
C LEU A 60 7.20 11.30 3.46
N HIS A 61 6.97 10.95 4.74
CA HIS A 61 6.74 9.56 5.14
C HIS A 61 5.60 8.96 4.33
N THR A 62 4.43 9.62 4.32
CA THR A 62 3.24 9.18 3.59
C THR A 62 3.54 8.92 2.12
N ASN A 63 4.15 9.87 1.42
CA ASN A 63 4.47 9.73 0.00
C ASN A 63 5.52 8.64 -0.26
N ALA A 64 6.53 8.55 0.60
CA ALA A 64 7.58 7.54 0.49
C ALA A 64 7.04 6.12 0.73
N VAL A 65 6.14 5.91 1.71
CA VAL A 65 5.59 4.56 1.95
C VAL A 65 4.50 4.16 0.96
N ILE A 66 3.68 5.10 0.48
CA ILE A 66 2.59 4.79 -0.44
C ILE A 66 3.10 4.77 -1.89
N PHE A 67 3.59 5.90 -2.40
CA PHE A 67 3.91 6.03 -3.81
C PHE A 67 5.32 5.54 -4.14
N ALA A 68 6.30 5.70 -3.24
CA ALA A 68 7.63 5.16 -3.49
C ALA A 68 7.70 3.65 -3.23
N PHE A 69 7.51 3.20 -1.99
CA PHE A 69 7.50 1.77 -1.66
C PHE A 69 6.36 1.01 -2.35
N GLY A 70 5.11 1.38 -2.05
CA GLY A 70 3.94 0.71 -2.61
C GLY A 70 3.84 0.85 -4.13
N GLY A 71 4.13 2.02 -4.68
CA GLY A 71 4.13 2.26 -6.13
C GLY A 71 5.20 1.44 -6.84
N CYS A 72 6.46 1.47 -6.39
CA CYS A 72 7.49 0.61 -6.99
C CYS A 72 7.11 -0.88 -6.87
N ALA A 73 6.51 -1.30 -5.74
CA ALA A 73 6.02 -2.68 -5.60
C ALA A 73 4.98 -3.00 -6.69
N LEU A 74 3.97 -2.15 -6.87
CA LEU A 74 2.95 -2.29 -7.91
C LEU A 74 3.53 -2.31 -9.32
N PHE A 75 4.48 -1.44 -9.65
CA PHE A 75 5.14 -1.45 -10.95
C PHE A 75 5.92 -2.75 -11.19
N ALA A 76 6.68 -3.21 -10.19
CA ALA A 76 7.43 -4.45 -10.30
C ALA A 76 6.49 -5.64 -10.50
N THR A 77 5.47 -5.76 -9.64
CA THR A 77 4.54 -6.91 -9.68
C THR A 77 3.64 -6.88 -10.89
N SER A 78 3.05 -5.74 -11.26
CA SER A 78 2.18 -5.62 -12.42
C SER A 78 2.91 -5.99 -13.72
N TYR A 79 4.10 -5.46 -13.97
CA TYR A 79 4.90 -5.77 -15.15
C TYR A 79 5.40 -7.22 -15.17
N TYR A 80 5.66 -7.82 -14.01
CA TYR A 80 5.97 -9.25 -13.93
C TYR A 80 4.75 -10.12 -14.23
N VAL A 81 3.63 -9.82 -13.58
CA VAL A 81 2.40 -10.62 -13.63
C VAL A 81 1.74 -10.54 -15.00
N VAL A 82 1.61 -9.34 -15.58
CA VAL A 82 0.92 -9.16 -16.87
C VAL A 82 1.62 -9.92 -17.98
N GLN A 83 2.96 -9.87 -18.02
CA GLN A 83 3.74 -10.58 -19.03
C GLN A 83 3.50 -12.09 -18.96
N ARG A 84 3.51 -12.65 -17.75
CA ARG A 84 3.42 -14.10 -17.53
C ARG A 84 2.02 -14.64 -17.66
N THR A 85 1.02 -13.88 -17.21
CA THR A 85 -0.39 -14.28 -17.30
C THR A 85 -0.96 -14.10 -18.70
N CYS A 86 -0.45 -13.14 -19.48
CA CYS A 86 -0.80 -12.97 -20.89
C CYS A 86 0.14 -13.71 -21.85
N GLN A 87 1.22 -14.31 -21.33
CA GLN A 87 2.26 -15.02 -22.08
C GLN A 87 2.83 -14.20 -23.24
N THR A 88 3.15 -12.93 -22.96
CA THR A 88 3.68 -11.98 -23.95
C THR A 88 4.66 -11.03 -23.27
N ARG A 89 5.60 -10.48 -24.04
CA ARG A 89 6.52 -9.44 -23.55
C ARG A 89 5.75 -8.12 -23.38
N LEU A 90 6.23 -7.22 -22.52
CA LEU A 90 5.70 -5.84 -22.49
C LEU A 90 5.69 -5.22 -23.89
N ILE A 91 4.62 -4.48 -24.21
CA ILE A 91 4.41 -3.91 -25.54
C ILE A 91 5.49 -2.92 -25.98
N SER A 92 6.20 -2.28 -25.04
CA SER A 92 7.30 -1.35 -25.34
C SER A 92 8.32 -1.27 -24.20
N ASP A 93 9.55 -1.69 -24.48
CA ASP A 93 10.67 -1.62 -23.54
C ASP A 93 11.05 -0.18 -23.19
N LYS A 94 11.01 0.72 -24.19
CA LYS A 94 11.34 2.14 -24.01
C LYS A 94 10.32 2.84 -23.12
N LEU A 95 9.03 2.58 -23.36
CA LEU A 95 7.96 3.20 -22.58
C LEU A 95 7.95 2.65 -21.14
N ALA A 96 8.20 1.35 -20.95
CA ALA A 96 8.36 0.78 -19.62
C ALA A 96 9.57 1.39 -18.88
N ALA A 97 10.70 1.59 -19.55
CA ALA A 97 11.86 2.27 -18.97
C ALA A 97 11.57 3.76 -18.63
N PHE A 98 10.78 4.45 -19.46
CA PHE A 98 10.30 5.79 -19.16
C PHE A 98 9.46 5.82 -17.88
N THR A 99 8.55 4.85 -17.69
CA THR A 99 7.76 4.77 -16.45
C THR A 99 8.64 4.57 -15.22
N PHE A 100 9.73 3.80 -15.33
CA PHE A 100 10.70 3.68 -14.25
C PHE A 100 11.34 5.02 -13.91
N TRP A 101 12.07 5.63 -14.84
CA TRP A 101 12.80 6.86 -14.55
C TRP A 101 11.88 8.04 -14.19
N GLY A 102 10.72 8.12 -14.85
CA GLY A 102 9.70 9.12 -14.52
C GLY A 102 9.16 8.95 -13.10
N TRP A 103 8.87 7.70 -12.68
CA TRP A 103 8.44 7.43 -11.31
C TRP A 103 9.53 7.76 -10.28
N GLN A 104 10.78 7.38 -10.55
CA GLN A 104 11.90 7.72 -9.69
C GLN A 104 12.09 9.24 -9.57
N LEU A 105 11.88 9.98 -10.67
CA LEU A 105 11.95 11.45 -10.66
C LEU A 105 10.83 12.05 -9.81
N VAL A 106 9.59 11.57 -9.92
CA VAL A 106 8.47 12.01 -9.06
C VAL A 106 8.81 11.82 -7.57
N ILE A 107 9.35 10.65 -7.21
CA ILE A 107 9.73 10.36 -5.82
C ILE A 107 10.86 11.29 -5.36
N LEU A 108 11.88 11.51 -6.19
CA LEU A 108 12.97 12.43 -5.85
C LEU A 108 12.47 13.86 -5.68
N CYS A 109 11.52 14.31 -6.52
CA CYS A 109 10.85 15.58 -6.33
C CYS A 109 10.16 15.63 -4.95
N ALA A 110 9.40 14.61 -4.56
CA ALA A 110 8.77 14.54 -3.23
C ALA A 110 9.78 14.64 -2.08
N VAL A 111 10.91 13.93 -2.16
CA VAL A 111 12.01 13.96 -1.17
C VAL A 111 12.59 15.37 -1.01
N VAL A 112 12.62 16.15 -2.08
CA VAL A 112 13.14 17.52 -2.05
C VAL A 112 12.06 18.52 -1.63
N THR A 113 10.89 18.49 -2.26
CA THR A 113 9.89 19.56 -2.13
C THR A 113 9.15 19.53 -0.81
N LEU A 114 8.84 18.35 -0.27
CA LEU A 114 8.04 18.25 0.96
C LEU A 114 8.79 18.78 2.20
N PRO A 115 10.08 18.44 2.45
CA PRO A 115 10.86 19.07 3.51
C PRO A 115 11.05 20.59 3.33
N LEU A 116 11.05 21.08 2.09
CA LEU A 116 11.08 22.52 1.80
C LEU A 116 9.76 23.23 2.11
N GLY A 117 8.69 22.49 2.44
CA GLY A 117 7.37 23.03 2.76
C GLY A 117 6.52 23.33 1.54
N ILE A 118 6.93 22.83 0.36
CA ILE A 118 6.18 22.96 -0.89
C ILE A 118 5.14 21.86 -0.91
N THR A 119 3.90 22.21 -0.56
CA THR A 119 2.79 21.28 -0.50
C THR A 119 1.44 21.91 -0.86
N SER A 120 0.58 21.10 -1.49
CA SER A 120 -0.84 21.39 -1.71
C SER A 120 -1.69 21.32 -0.43
N THR A 121 -1.14 20.75 0.66
CA THR A 121 -1.81 20.44 1.95
C THR A 121 -2.91 19.37 1.91
N LYS A 122 -3.15 18.76 0.74
CA LYS A 122 -4.10 17.67 0.54
C LYS A 122 -3.45 16.32 0.84
N GLU A 123 -4.00 15.56 1.80
CA GLU A 123 -3.43 14.26 2.18
C GLU A 123 -3.34 13.30 0.98
N TYR A 124 -2.20 12.62 0.85
CA TYR A 124 -1.84 11.74 -0.28
C TYR A 124 -1.74 12.43 -1.65
N ALA A 125 -1.99 13.73 -1.75
CA ALA A 125 -1.87 14.54 -2.96
C ALA A 125 -1.01 15.79 -2.70
N GLU A 126 0.00 15.67 -1.83
CA GLU A 126 0.72 16.80 -1.26
C GLU A 126 1.65 17.49 -2.26
N LEU A 127 2.01 16.85 -3.37
CA LEU A 127 2.93 17.40 -4.36
C LEU A 127 2.26 18.55 -5.12
N GLU A 128 3.06 19.55 -5.54
CA GLU A 128 2.54 20.71 -6.27
C GLU A 128 2.40 20.44 -7.78
N TRP A 129 1.61 21.29 -8.43
CA TRP A 129 1.08 21.06 -9.78
C TRP A 129 2.08 20.64 -10.88
N PRO A 130 3.36 21.08 -10.93
CA PRO A 130 4.27 20.59 -11.97
C PRO A 130 4.57 19.10 -11.81
N ILE A 131 4.62 18.62 -10.56
CA ILE A 131 4.86 17.22 -10.24
C ILE A 131 3.59 16.41 -10.51
N ASP A 132 2.41 16.97 -10.27
CA ASP A 132 1.14 16.32 -10.64
C ASP A 132 1.02 16.09 -12.15
N LEU A 133 1.48 17.03 -12.97
CA LEU A 133 1.53 16.87 -14.43
C LEU A 133 2.52 15.79 -14.84
N LEU A 134 3.74 15.80 -14.27
CA LEU A 134 4.72 14.74 -14.50
C LEU A 134 4.16 13.37 -14.13
N LEU A 135 3.54 13.27 -12.95
CA LEU A 135 2.90 12.06 -12.45
C LEU A 135 1.81 11.58 -13.42
N THR A 136 0.98 12.49 -13.92
CA THR A 136 -0.06 12.18 -14.92
C THR A 136 0.55 11.57 -16.19
N VAL A 137 1.60 12.17 -16.74
CA VAL A 137 2.26 11.67 -17.95
C VAL A 137 2.88 10.29 -17.72
N VAL A 138 3.54 10.08 -16.58
CA VAL A 138 4.12 8.79 -16.19
C VAL A 138 3.03 7.73 -16.02
N TRP A 139 1.89 8.10 -15.42
CA TRP A 139 0.77 7.21 -15.19
C TRP A 139 0.05 6.81 -16.49
N VAL A 140 -0.14 7.76 -17.41
CA VAL A 140 -0.70 7.48 -18.75
C VAL A 140 0.23 6.53 -19.52
N ALA A 141 1.54 6.77 -19.50
CA ALA A 141 2.51 5.87 -20.10
C ALA A 141 2.43 4.46 -19.50
N TYR A 142 2.30 4.35 -18.18
CA TYR A 142 2.11 3.07 -17.49
C TYR A 142 0.82 2.36 -17.93
N GLY A 143 -0.30 3.08 -18.01
CA GLY A 143 -1.55 2.53 -18.50
C GLY A 143 -1.46 1.99 -19.93
N ILE A 144 -0.80 2.73 -20.82
CA ILE A 144 -0.54 2.30 -22.20
C ILE A 144 0.30 1.01 -22.22
N VAL A 145 1.37 0.93 -21.43
CA VAL A 145 2.20 -0.28 -21.35
C VAL A 145 1.38 -1.47 -20.84
N PHE A 146 0.65 -1.30 -19.75
CA PHE A 146 -0.07 -2.41 -19.11
C PHE A 146 -1.22 -2.90 -19.99
N MET A 147 -2.14 -2.01 -20.38
CA MET A 147 -3.31 -2.36 -21.20
C MET A 147 -2.90 -2.81 -22.61
N GLY A 148 -1.87 -2.18 -23.19
CA GLY A 148 -1.29 -2.62 -24.45
C GLY A 148 -0.74 -4.06 -24.37
N THR A 149 -0.08 -4.41 -23.27
CA THR A 149 0.41 -5.78 -23.05
C THR A 149 -0.76 -6.78 -22.90
N VAL A 150 -1.84 -6.41 -22.20
CA VAL A 150 -3.06 -7.24 -22.10
C VAL A 150 -3.74 -7.42 -23.48
N LYS A 151 -3.71 -6.40 -24.33
CA LYS A 151 -4.23 -6.48 -25.71
C LYS A 151 -3.45 -7.48 -26.56
N MET A 152 -2.13 -7.59 -26.35
CA MET A 152 -1.23 -8.50 -27.06
C MET A 152 -1.14 -9.91 -26.45
N ARG A 153 -2.08 -10.27 -25.57
CA ARG A 153 -2.10 -11.57 -24.89
C ARG A 153 -2.26 -12.74 -25.87
N LYS A 154 -1.69 -13.89 -25.53
CA LYS A 154 -1.88 -15.15 -26.26
C LYS A 154 -3.12 -15.94 -25.81
N THR A 155 -3.60 -15.69 -24.59
CA THR A 155 -4.75 -16.39 -24.00
C THR A 155 -6.07 -15.71 -24.37
N SER A 156 -7.15 -16.47 -24.57
CA SER A 156 -8.48 -15.90 -24.83
C SER A 156 -8.98 -15.06 -23.65
N HIS A 157 -8.82 -15.58 -22.43
CA HIS A 157 -9.22 -14.94 -21.18
C HIS A 157 -8.13 -14.06 -20.59
N ILE A 158 -8.56 -12.99 -19.90
CA ILE A 158 -7.70 -12.14 -19.08
C ILE A 158 -7.78 -12.66 -17.65
N TYR A 159 -6.62 -12.92 -17.04
CA TYR A 159 -6.54 -13.37 -15.66
C TYR A 159 -7.09 -12.35 -14.66
N VAL A 160 -7.76 -12.80 -13.60
CA VAL A 160 -8.44 -11.90 -12.64
C VAL A 160 -7.48 -10.94 -11.95
N GLY A 161 -6.24 -11.36 -11.68
CA GLY A 161 -5.20 -10.44 -11.17
C GLY A 161 -5.01 -9.20 -12.06
N ASN A 162 -5.15 -9.35 -13.37
CA ASN A 162 -5.07 -8.22 -14.31
C ASN A 162 -6.34 -7.37 -14.31
N TRP A 163 -7.51 -7.90 -13.93
CA TRP A 163 -8.72 -7.08 -13.75
C TRP A 163 -8.50 -6.07 -12.62
N PHE A 164 -7.96 -6.54 -11.50
CA PHE A 164 -7.57 -5.70 -10.38
C PHE A 164 -6.52 -4.66 -10.76
N TYR A 165 -5.46 -5.04 -11.46
CA TYR A 165 -4.47 -4.07 -11.95
C TYR A 165 -5.08 -3.05 -12.92
N MET A 166 -5.94 -3.45 -13.86
CA MET A 166 -6.61 -2.51 -14.77
C MET A 166 -7.53 -1.54 -14.01
N GLY A 167 -8.35 -2.06 -13.09
CA GLY A 167 -9.24 -1.23 -12.27
C GLY A 167 -8.46 -0.23 -11.43
N PHE A 168 -7.34 -0.66 -10.84
CA PHE A 168 -6.38 0.19 -10.15
C PHE A 168 -5.82 1.30 -11.05
N ILE A 169 -5.24 0.95 -12.20
CA ILE A 169 -4.56 1.90 -13.09
C ILE A 169 -5.53 2.98 -13.57
N LEU A 170 -6.70 2.55 -14.05
CA LEU A 170 -7.72 3.44 -14.60
C LEU A 170 -8.26 4.39 -13.53
N THR A 171 -8.66 3.82 -12.39
CA THR A 171 -9.30 4.61 -11.33
C THR A 171 -8.31 5.59 -10.73
N VAL A 172 -7.09 5.17 -10.38
CA VAL A 172 -6.06 6.07 -9.83
C VAL A 172 -5.75 7.23 -10.78
N GLY A 173 -5.73 6.99 -12.10
CA GLY A 173 -5.57 8.08 -13.08
C GLY A 173 -6.70 9.11 -13.00
N VAL A 174 -7.95 8.66 -12.90
CA VAL A 174 -9.12 9.54 -12.74
C VAL A 174 -9.08 10.28 -11.41
N LEU A 175 -8.79 9.58 -10.31
CA LEU A 175 -8.68 10.16 -8.97
C LEU A 175 -7.65 11.29 -8.95
N HIS A 176 -6.45 11.03 -9.48
CA HIS A 176 -5.35 11.99 -9.55
C HIS A 176 -5.74 13.25 -10.31
N ILE A 177 -6.25 13.10 -11.54
CA ILE A 177 -6.62 14.24 -12.39
C ILE A 177 -7.68 15.12 -11.72
N VAL A 178 -8.70 14.51 -11.10
CA VAL A 178 -9.79 15.24 -10.47
C VAL A 178 -9.32 15.95 -9.19
N ASN A 179 -8.63 15.26 -8.27
CA ASN A 179 -8.25 15.88 -7.00
C ASN A 179 -7.11 16.91 -7.12
N SER A 180 -6.22 16.73 -8.10
CA SER A 180 -5.12 17.66 -8.38
C SER A 180 -5.55 18.84 -9.27
N ALA A 181 -6.84 19.01 -9.56
CA ALA A 181 -7.33 20.19 -10.24
C ALA A 181 -7.09 21.43 -9.36
N ALA A 182 -6.14 22.26 -9.78
CA ALA A 182 -5.70 23.44 -9.04
C ALA A 182 -5.39 24.60 -9.99
N MET A 183 -5.51 25.82 -9.50
CA MET A 183 -5.08 27.05 -10.17
C MET A 183 -3.62 27.34 -9.80
N PRO A 184 -2.66 27.24 -10.74
CA PRO A 184 -1.28 27.62 -10.48
C PRO A 184 -1.15 29.12 -10.20
N VAL A 185 -0.41 29.47 -9.14
CA VAL A 185 -0.06 30.85 -8.81
C VAL A 185 1.41 31.12 -9.10
N THR A 186 2.28 30.19 -8.70
CA THR A 186 3.70 30.18 -9.02
C THR A 186 4.14 28.77 -9.41
N LEU A 187 5.41 28.60 -9.78
CA LEU A 187 5.95 27.27 -10.12
C LEU A 187 5.77 26.25 -8.99
N PHE A 188 5.88 26.67 -7.73
CA PHE A 188 5.79 25.79 -6.56
C PHE A 188 4.57 26.11 -5.68
N LYS A 189 3.54 26.75 -6.24
CA LYS A 189 2.30 27.01 -5.50
C LYS A 189 1.07 27.01 -6.38
N SER A 190 0.04 26.32 -5.93
CA SER A 190 -1.31 26.33 -6.50
C SER A 190 -2.38 26.36 -5.40
N TYR A 191 -3.62 26.66 -5.79
CA TYR A 191 -4.80 26.56 -4.95
C TYR A 191 -5.81 25.58 -5.57
N SER A 192 -6.40 24.71 -4.74
CA SER A 192 -7.48 23.80 -5.17
C SER A 192 -8.59 24.57 -5.88
N VAL A 193 -9.12 24.02 -6.98
CA VAL A 193 -10.31 24.61 -7.62
C VAL A 193 -11.58 24.41 -6.80
N TYR A 194 -11.54 23.52 -5.80
CA TYR A 194 -12.67 23.21 -4.93
C TYR A 194 -12.48 23.92 -3.58
N PRO A 195 -13.54 24.53 -3.01
CA PRO A 195 -13.51 25.08 -1.66
C PRO A 195 -14.31 24.25 -0.63
N GLY A 196 -13.99 24.41 0.65
CA GLY A 196 -14.83 23.98 1.79
C GLY A 196 -15.27 22.51 1.75
N ALA A 197 -16.55 22.26 1.99
CA ALA A 197 -17.09 20.89 2.04
C ALA A 197 -16.99 20.13 0.70
N VAL A 198 -16.98 20.87 -0.42
CA VAL A 198 -16.78 20.28 -1.75
C VAL A 198 -15.33 19.79 -1.88
N ASP A 199 -14.35 20.60 -1.47
CA ASP A 199 -12.95 20.20 -1.47
C ASP A 199 -12.71 19.01 -0.54
N ALA A 200 -13.34 19.00 0.64
CA ALA A 200 -13.28 17.88 1.57
C ALA A 200 -13.83 16.58 0.94
N MET A 201 -14.97 16.65 0.24
CA MET A 201 -15.55 15.48 -0.41
C MET A 201 -14.68 14.98 -1.57
N VAL A 202 -14.18 15.88 -2.44
CA VAL A 202 -13.25 15.49 -3.51
C VAL A 202 -11.98 14.89 -2.93
N GLN A 203 -11.44 15.51 -1.87
CA GLN A 203 -10.25 15.05 -1.17
C GLN A 203 -10.41 13.65 -0.59
N TRP A 204 -11.53 13.32 0.05
CA TRP A 204 -11.72 12.00 0.65
C TRP A 204 -12.33 10.96 -0.28
N TRP A 205 -13.03 11.38 -1.34
CA TRP A 205 -13.25 10.53 -2.50
C TRP A 205 -11.90 10.10 -3.10
N TYR A 206 -10.96 11.02 -3.26
CA TYR A 206 -9.60 10.70 -3.68
C TYR A 206 -8.85 9.84 -2.65
N GLY A 207 -8.72 10.30 -1.40
CA GLY A 207 -7.88 9.68 -0.39
C GLY A 207 -8.33 8.26 -0.04
N HIS A 208 -9.64 8.04 0.09
CA HIS A 208 -10.16 6.70 0.32
C HIS A 208 -9.93 5.78 -0.89
N ASN A 209 -10.18 6.28 -2.10
CA ASN A 209 -9.97 5.46 -3.29
C ASN A 209 -8.49 5.33 -3.67
N ALA A 210 -7.60 6.19 -3.17
CA ALA A 210 -6.16 5.96 -3.22
C ALA A 210 -5.84 4.68 -2.43
N VAL A 211 -6.29 4.54 -1.18
CA VAL A 211 -6.10 3.28 -0.45
C VAL A 211 -6.91 2.11 -1.04
N GLY A 212 -8.07 2.38 -1.63
CA GLY A 212 -8.94 1.37 -2.24
C GLY A 212 -8.45 0.77 -3.55
N PHE A 213 -7.87 1.59 -4.41
CA PHE A 213 -7.43 1.16 -5.72
C PHE A 213 -5.93 0.97 -5.76
N PHE A 214 -5.16 1.91 -5.20
CA PHE A 214 -3.71 1.79 -5.13
C PHE A 214 -3.33 0.70 -4.13
N LEU A 215 -3.78 0.78 -2.87
CA LEU A 215 -3.32 -0.12 -1.79
C LEU A 215 -4.18 -1.38 -1.59
N THR A 216 -5.38 -1.43 -2.14
CA THR A 216 -6.26 -2.61 -2.07
C THR A 216 -6.35 -3.30 -3.42
N ALA A 217 -6.95 -2.68 -4.45
CA ALA A 217 -7.14 -3.35 -5.74
C ALA A 217 -5.80 -3.79 -6.38
N GLY A 218 -4.82 -2.90 -6.49
CA GLY A 218 -3.51 -3.25 -7.05
C GLY A 218 -2.81 -4.40 -6.30
N PHE A 219 -2.94 -4.42 -4.97
CA PHE A 219 -2.33 -5.44 -4.11
C PHE A 219 -3.13 -6.75 -4.10
N LEU A 220 -4.45 -6.72 -4.31
CA LEU A 220 -5.24 -7.90 -4.64
C LEU A 220 -4.76 -8.51 -5.97
N GLY A 221 -4.33 -7.70 -6.94
CA GLY A 221 -3.64 -8.17 -8.14
C GLY A 221 -2.36 -8.96 -7.83
N MET A 222 -1.57 -8.54 -6.82
CA MET A 222 -0.43 -9.31 -6.32
C MET A 222 -0.89 -10.62 -5.68
N MET A 223 -1.85 -10.56 -4.76
CA MET A 223 -2.40 -11.72 -4.06
C MET A 223 -2.86 -12.79 -5.04
N TYR A 224 -3.66 -12.40 -6.04
CA TYR A 224 -4.17 -13.31 -7.05
C TYR A 224 -3.07 -14.06 -7.78
N TYR A 225 -1.92 -13.45 -8.03
CA TYR A 225 -0.82 -14.15 -8.69
C TYR A 225 0.08 -14.94 -7.71
N PHE A 226 0.57 -14.27 -6.67
CA PHE A 226 1.64 -14.81 -5.83
C PHE A 226 1.16 -15.87 -4.84
N VAL A 227 -0.07 -15.77 -4.32
CA VAL A 227 -0.64 -16.79 -3.42
C VAL A 227 -0.75 -18.16 -4.12
N PRO A 228 -1.47 -18.31 -5.25
CA PRO A 228 -1.55 -19.60 -5.93
C PRO A 228 -0.18 -20.05 -6.47
N LYS A 229 0.66 -19.13 -6.97
CA LYS A 229 1.97 -19.50 -7.53
C LYS A 229 2.96 -19.98 -6.46
N GLN A 230 2.97 -19.40 -5.26
CA GLN A 230 3.82 -19.85 -4.15
C GLN A 230 3.27 -21.11 -3.47
N SER A 231 1.95 -21.18 -3.26
CA SER A 231 1.31 -22.36 -2.66
C SER A 231 1.28 -23.57 -3.58
N GLY A 232 1.36 -23.37 -4.90
CA GLY A 232 1.20 -24.43 -5.90
C GLY A 232 -0.22 -24.98 -5.95
N ARG A 233 -1.22 -24.14 -5.65
CA ARG A 233 -2.63 -24.49 -5.62
C ARG A 233 -3.41 -23.66 -6.65
N PRO A 234 -4.49 -24.21 -7.24
CA PRO A 234 -5.41 -23.42 -8.05
C PRO A 234 -6.15 -22.41 -7.17
N ILE A 235 -6.55 -21.29 -7.76
CA ILE A 235 -7.43 -20.33 -7.07
C ILE A 235 -8.71 -21.04 -6.63
N TYR A 236 -9.15 -20.79 -5.41
CA TYR A 236 -10.30 -21.44 -4.80
C TYR A 236 -11.60 -21.24 -5.58
N SER A 237 -12.05 -19.99 -5.81
CA SER A 237 -13.35 -19.74 -6.44
C SER A 237 -13.30 -18.64 -7.49
N TYR A 238 -13.43 -19.04 -8.76
CA TYR A 238 -13.56 -18.09 -9.87
C TYR A 238 -14.84 -17.24 -9.76
N ARG A 239 -15.97 -17.83 -9.34
CA ARG A 239 -17.23 -17.07 -9.16
C ARG A 239 -17.09 -15.98 -8.09
N LEU A 240 -16.42 -16.31 -6.98
CA LEU A 240 -16.09 -15.32 -5.95
C LEU A 240 -15.17 -14.24 -6.52
N SER A 241 -14.21 -14.63 -7.38
CA SER A 241 -13.32 -13.69 -8.09
C SER A 241 -14.10 -12.67 -8.92
N VAL A 242 -15.19 -13.08 -9.59
CA VAL A 242 -16.07 -12.18 -10.35
C VAL A 242 -16.88 -11.27 -9.44
N VAL A 243 -17.59 -11.86 -8.47
CA VAL A 243 -18.50 -11.11 -7.58
C VAL A 243 -17.72 -10.08 -6.77
N HIS A 244 -16.64 -10.50 -6.12
CA HIS A 244 -15.89 -9.60 -5.26
C HIS A 244 -15.16 -8.52 -6.06
N PHE A 245 -14.70 -8.79 -7.29
CA PHE A 245 -14.08 -7.77 -8.13
C PHE A 245 -15.07 -6.65 -8.46
N TRP A 246 -16.22 -6.99 -9.05
CA TRP A 246 -17.18 -5.98 -9.48
C TRP A 246 -17.83 -5.26 -8.30
N ALA A 247 -18.21 -5.98 -7.25
CA ALA A 247 -18.79 -5.38 -6.06
C ALA A 247 -17.78 -4.48 -5.34
N LEU A 248 -16.50 -4.86 -5.27
CA LEU A 248 -15.46 -4.02 -4.65
C LEU A 248 -15.25 -2.73 -5.45
N ILE A 249 -14.97 -2.85 -6.75
CA ILE A 249 -14.67 -1.70 -7.61
C ILE A 249 -15.86 -0.72 -7.68
N ALA A 250 -17.10 -1.21 -7.66
CA ALA A 250 -18.28 -0.36 -7.68
C ALA A 250 -18.55 0.32 -6.32
N THR A 251 -18.38 -0.39 -5.20
CA THR A 251 -18.76 0.14 -3.88
C THR A 251 -17.67 1.02 -3.26
N TYR A 252 -16.38 0.75 -3.50
CA TYR A 252 -15.27 1.53 -2.93
C TYR A 252 -15.37 3.03 -3.29
N MET A 253 -15.84 3.34 -4.50
CA MET A 253 -15.99 4.71 -4.99
C MET A 253 -16.90 5.60 -4.13
N TRP A 254 -17.78 5.01 -3.33
CA TRP A 254 -18.75 5.73 -2.49
C TRP A 254 -18.29 5.93 -1.05
N ALA A 255 -17.28 5.20 -0.60
CA ALA A 255 -16.88 5.15 0.80
C ALA A 255 -16.12 6.40 1.28
N GLY A 256 -15.84 7.38 0.41
CA GLY A 256 -15.14 8.61 0.80
C GLY A 256 -15.84 9.41 1.92
N GLY A 257 -17.18 9.38 1.98
CA GLY A 257 -17.95 10.12 2.98
C GLY A 257 -17.70 9.69 4.44
N HIS A 258 -17.12 8.51 4.67
CA HIS A 258 -16.83 8.01 6.02
C HIS A 258 -15.68 8.72 6.74
N HIS A 259 -14.88 9.51 6.01
CA HIS A 259 -13.82 10.34 6.57
C HIS A 259 -14.36 11.66 7.10
N LEU A 260 -15.64 11.95 6.84
CA LEU A 260 -16.25 13.26 7.02
C LEU A 260 -17.52 13.19 7.88
N HIS A 261 -17.61 12.17 8.75
CA HIS A 261 -18.71 12.05 9.69
C HIS A 261 -18.69 13.16 10.73
N TYR A 262 -19.88 13.73 11.01
CA TYR A 262 -20.06 14.86 11.93
C TYR A 262 -19.20 16.08 11.60
N THR A 263 -18.91 16.28 10.31
CA THR A 263 -18.26 17.49 9.78
C THR A 263 -19.28 18.40 9.09
N SER A 264 -18.80 19.46 8.42
CA SER A 264 -19.63 20.35 7.59
C SER A 264 -20.12 19.71 6.29
N LEU A 265 -19.71 18.47 5.96
CA LEU A 265 -20.26 17.74 4.83
C LEU A 265 -21.76 17.45 5.04
N PRO A 266 -22.64 17.62 4.05
CA PRO A 266 -24.06 17.32 4.20
C PRO A 266 -24.35 15.90 4.68
N ASP A 267 -25.34 15.77 5.57
CA ASP A 267 -25.65 14.50 6.25
C ASP A 267 -25.97 13.36 5.30
N PHE A 268 -26.62 13.63 4.16
CA PHE A 268 -26.93 12.60 3.17
C PHE A 268 -25.67 11.96 2.58
N ALA A 269 -24.62 12.77 2.34
CA ALA A 269 -23.37 12.29 1.77
C ALA A 269 -22.58 11.48 2.82
N GLN A 270 -22.62 11.91 4.07
CA GLN A 270 -22.06 11.13 5.19
C GLN A 270 -22.76 9.77 5.31
N THR A 271 -24.10 9.74 5.31
CA THR A 271 -24.88 8.50 5.43
C THR A 271 -24.63 7.55 4.25
N LEU A 272 -24.52 8.09 3.03
CA LEU A 272 -24.17 7.30 1.86
C LEU A 272 -22.78 6.66 1.98
N GLY A 273 -21.80 7.43 2.47
CA GLY A 273 -20.46 6.93 2.79
C GLY A 273 -20.51 5.78 3.79
N MET A 274 -21.21 5.96 4.92
CA MET A 274 -21.38 4.91 5.94
C MET A 274 -22.01 3.64 5.36
N VAL A 275 -23.15 3.75 4.67
CA VAL A 275 -23.88 2.59 4.13
C VAL A 275 -23.02 1.82 3.13
N MET A 276 -22.33 2.53 2.23
CA MET A 276 -21.49 1.88 1.22
C MET A 276 -20.23 1.28 1.83
N SER A 277 -19.64 1.89 2.87
CA SER A 277 -18.54 1.29 3.63
C SER A 277 -18.97 0.00 4.35
N LEU A 278 -20.20 -0.08 4.85
CA LEU A 278 -20.73 -1.34 5.42
C LEU A 278 -20.93 -2.42 4.36
N ILE A 279 -21.48 -2.06 3.20
CA ILE A 279 -21.62 -2.99 2.06
C ILE A 279 -20.24 -3.48 1.58
N LEU A 280 -19.23 -2.61 1.60
CA LEU A 280 -17.86 -2.87 1.16
C LEU A 280 -17.16 -3.98 1.96
N LEU A 281 -17.63 -4.31 3.17
CA LEU A 281 -17.13 -5.43 3.97
C LEU A 281 -17.19 -6.76 3.18
N ALA A 282 -18.33 -7.05 2.57
CA ALA A 282 -18.57 -8.32 1.88
C ALA A 282 -17.61 -8.57 0.70
N PRO A 283 -17.47 -7.66 -0.29
CA PRO A 283 -16.53 -7.87 -1.39
C PRO A 283 -15.06 -7.75 -0.97
N SER A 284 -14.75 -6.99 0.08
CA SER A 284 -13.41 -6.95 0.65
C SER A 284 -13.01 -8.32 1.20
N TRP A 285 -13.84 -8.90 2.07
CA TRP A 285 -13.63 -10.26 2.59
C TRP A 285 -13.68 -11.33 1.51
N GLY A 286 -14.42 -11.13 0.42
CA GLY A 286 -14.34 -11.99 -0.75
C GLY A 286 -12.90 -12.18 -1.27
N GLY A 287 -12.08 -11.13 -1.22
CA GLY A 287 -10.64 -11.21 -1.54
C GLY A 287 -9.86 -12.06 -0.54
N MET A 288 -10.07 -11.83 0.76
CA MET A 288 -9.42 -12.58 1.85
C MET A 288 -9.76 -14.07 1.76
N ILE A 289 -11.06 -14.40 1.65
CA ILE A 289 -11.57 -15.77 1.56
C ILE A 289 -10.97 -16.46 0.35
N ASN A 290 -10.97 -15.82 -0.82
CA ASN A 290 -10.44 -16.43 -2.03
C ASN A 290 -8.93 -16.71 -1.92
N GLY A 291 -8.17 -15.78 -1.33
CA GLY A 291 -6.75 -15.96 -1.05
C GLY A 291 -6.45 -17.05 -0.02
N MET A 292 -7.14 -17.05 1.12
CA MET A 292 -6.91 -18.03 2.19
C MET A 292 -7.39 -19.44 1.81
N MET A 293 -8.56 -19.56 1.20
CA MET A 293 -9.09 -20.87 0.80
C MET A 293 -8.29 -21.50 -0.35
N THR A 294 -7.56 -20.69 -1.13
CA THR A 294 -6.57 -21.20 -2.11
C THR A 294 -5.47 -22.03 -1.43
N LEU A 295 -5.15 -21.75 -0.16
CA LEU A 295 -4.22 -22.57 0.62
C LEU A 295 -4.82 -23.86 1.19
N SER A 296 -6.12 -24.13 1.00
CA SER A 296 -6.72 -25.35 1.54
C SER A 296 -5.98 -26.61 1.07
N GLY A 297 -5.61 -27.47 2.01
CA GLY A 297 -4.73 -28.64 1.78
C GLY A 297 -3.23 -28.33 1.65
N ALA A 298 -2.81 -27.06 1.63
CA ALA A 298 -1.40 -26.63 1.62
C ALA A 298 -0.96 -25.93 2.92
N TRP A 299 -1.81 -25.89 3.95
CA TRP A 299 -1.49 -25.27 5.25
C TRP A 299 -0.19 -25.77 5.90
N HIS A 300 0.18 -27.03 5.67
CA HIS A 300 1.45 -27.59 6.16
C HIS A 300 2.68 -26.83 5.64
N LYS A 301 2.59 -26.20 4.45
CA LYS A 301 3.67 -25.38 3.88
C LYS A 301 3.96 -24.12 4.70
N LEU A 302 3.01 -23.65 5.52
CA LEU A 302 3.29 -22.55 6.44
C LEU A 302 4.35 -22.91 7.47
N ARG A 303 4.66 -24.18 7.72
CA ARG A 303 5.75 -24.56 8.63
C ARG A 303 7.13 -24.46 7.97
N THR A 304 7.19 -24.55 6.65
CA THR A 304 8.45 -24.70 5.90
C THR A 304 8.76 -23.53 4.97
N ASP A 305 7.75 -22.79 4.52
CA ASP A 305 7.89 -21.70 3.57
C ASP A 305 7.52 -20.34 4.19
N PRO A 306 8.51 -19.54 4.60
CA PRO A 306 8.26 -18.23 5.19
C PRO A 306 7.77 -17.19 4.18
N ILE A 307 7.97 -17.39 2.86
CA ILE A 307 7.36 -16.51 1.85
C ILE A 307 5.84 -16.68 1.90
N LEU A 308 5.36 -17.93 1.98
CA LEU A 308 3.94 -18.21 2.10
C LEU A 308 3.37 -17.69 3.44
N ARG A 309 4.15 -17.66 4.53
CA ARG A 309 3.75 -16.99 5.78
C ARG A 309 3.45 -15.51 5.58
N PHE A 310 4.33 -14.77 4.90
CA PHE A 310 4.10 -13.37 4.56
C PHE A 310 2.79 -13.21 3.78
N LEU A 311 2.59 -14.01 2.73
CA LEU A 311 1.40 -13.92 1.89
C LEU A 311 0.10 -14.23 2.68
N VAL A 312 0.11 -15.22 3.58
CA VAL A 312 -1.08 -15.56 4.37
C VAL A 312 -1.36 -14.57 5.49
N VAL A 313 -0.35 -14.18 6.26
CA VAL A 313 -0.51 -13.18 7.31
C VAL A 313 -0.95 -11.85 6.73
N SER A 314 -0.50 -11.52 5.50
CA SER A 314 -1.01 -10.36 4.77
C SER A 314 -2.52 -10.39 4.59
N LEU A 315 -3.07 -11.56 4.23
CA LEU A 315 -4.52 -11.74 4.06
C LEU A 315 -5.27 -11.63 5.38
N SER A 316 -4.68 -12.11 6.48
CA SER A 316 -5.26 -11.95 7.82
C SER A 316 -5.41 -10.49 8.21
N PHE A 317 -4.36 -9.68 8.05
CA PHE A 317 -4.42 -8.25 8.35
C PHE A 317 -5.28 -7.47 7.35
N TYR A 318 -5.33 -7.91 6.08
CA TYR A 318 -6.28 -7.38 5.11
C TYR A 318 -7.73 -7.63 5.55
N GLY A 319 -8.07 -8.86 5.93
CA GLY A 319 -9.41 -9.18 6.45
C GLY A 319 -9.75 -8.41 7.72
N MET A 320 -8.79 -8.29 8.64
CA MET A 320 -8.93 -7.51 9.88
C MET A 320 -9.19 -6.02 9.60
N SER A 321 -8.34 -5.36 8.81
CA SER A 321 -8.48 -3.93 8.51
C SER A 321 -9.71 -3.65 7.65
N THR A 322 -10.07 -4.54 6.71
CA THR A 322 -11.31 -4.42 5.92
C THR A 322 -12.57 -4.84 6.68
N PHE A 323 -12.43 -5.29 7.93
CA PHE A 323 -13.53 -5.37 8.89
C PHE A 323 -13.58 -4.13 9.78
N GLU A 324 -12.43 -3.72 10.34
CA GLU A 324 -12.31 -2.53 11.17
C GLU A 324 -12.75 -1.25 10.45
N GLY A 325 -12.38 -1.08 9.18
CA GLY A 325 -12.76 0.07 8.37
C GLY A 325 -14.28 0.28 8.31
N PRO A 326 -15.07 -0.71 7.86
CA PRO A 326 -16.52 -0.67 7.93
C PRO A 326 -17.08 -0.38 9.33
N MET A 327 -16.48 -0.92 10.40
CA MET A 327 -16.90 -0.62 11.77
C MET A 327 -16.66 0.84 12.13
N MET A 328 -15.50 1.40 11.81
CA MET A 328 -15.19 2.82 12.03
C MET A 328 -15.94 3.76 11.09
N ALA A 329 -16.52 3.26 10.00
CA ALA A 329 -17.40 4.00 9.11
C ALA A 329 -18.84 4.10 9.64
N ILE A 330 -19.17 3.44 10.74
CA ILE A 330 -20.43 3.67 11.45
C ILE A 330 -20.31 4.99 12.19
N LYS A 331 -21.20 5.95 11.93
CA LYS A 331 -21.15 7.31 12.52
C LYS A 331 -20.87 7.28 14.04
N THR A 332 -21.56 6.43 14.80
CA THR A 332 -21.38 6.32 16.27
C THR A 332 -19.98 5.83 16.67
N VAL A 333 -19.38 4.91 15.92
CA VAL A 333 -18.00 4.47 16.18
C VAL A 333 -17.02 5.57 15.76
N ASN A 334 -17.28 6.22 14.63
CA ASN A 334 -16.48 7.32 14.13
C ASN A 334 -16.44 8.51 15.10
N ALA A 335 -17.56 8.80 15.79
CA ALA A 335 -17.60 9.80 16.86
C ALA A 335 -16.59 9.55 17.99
N LEU A 336 -16.04 8.33 18.11
CA LEU A 336 -14.93 8.00 19.02
C LEU A 336 -13.59 7.88 18.29
N SER A 337 -13.56 7.29 17.08
CA SER A 337 -12.32 7.00 16.35
C SER A 337 -11.74 8.18 15.57
N HIS A 338 -12.57 9.17 15.22
CA HIS A 338 -12.16 10.32 14.42
C HIS A 338 -11.18 11.22 15.19
N TYR A 339 -10.15 11.69 14.49
CA TYR A 339 -9.03 12.45 15.05
C TYR A 339 -8.17 11.77 16.12
N THR A 340 -8.49 10.52 16.50
CA THR A 340 -7.67 9.76 17.45
C THR A 340 -6.64 8.89 16.74
N ASP A 341 -5.66 8.41 17.51
CA ASP A 341 -4.67 7.42 17.08
C ASP A 341 -5.29 6.11 16.61
N TRP A 342 -6.58 5.84 16.85
CA TRP A 342 -7.25 4.67 16.28
C TRP A 342 -7.19 4.69 14.76
N THR A 343 -7.40 5.85 14.13
CA THR A 343 -7.25 6.00 12.67
C THR A 343 -5.84 5.62 12.22
N ILE A 344 -4.81 5.99 12.99
CA ILE A 344 -3.41 5.68 12.69
C ILE A 344 -3.14 4.17 12.86
N GLY A 345 -3.74 3.54 13.87
CA GLY A 345 -3.72 2.10 14.09
C GLY A 345 -4.34 1.33 12.93
N HIS A 346 -5.52 1.75 12.49
CA HIS A 346 -6.20 1.18 11.32
C HIS A 346 -5.35 1.30 10.05
N VAL A 347 -4.81 2.50 9.79
CA VAL A 347 -3.93 2.75 8.64
C VAL A 347 -2.73 1.81 8.67
N HIS A 348 -2.06 1.65 9.82
CA HIS A 348 -0.88 0.79 9.91
C HIS A 348 -1.20 -0.71 9.98
N ALA A 349 -2.40 -1.10 10.42
CA ALA A 349 -2.88 -2.47 10.26
C ALA A 349 -2.96 -2.86 8.78
N GLY A 350 -3.53 -1.99 7.94
CA GLY A 350 -3.55 -2.17 6.49
C GLY A 350 -2.17 -1.98 5.85
N ALA A 351 -1.41 -0.95 6.23
CA ALA A 351 -0.16 -0.60 5.57
C ALA A 351 0.97 -1.59 5.90
N LEU A 352 1.20 -1.89 7.18
CA LEU A 352 2.24 -2.85 7.59
C LEU A 352 1.74 -4.28 7.42
N GLY A 353 0.55 -4.56 7.95
CA GLY A 353 0.00 -5.91 8.01
C GLY A 353 -0.43 -6.46 6.66
N TRP A 354 -1.01 -5.65 5.76
CA TRP A 354 -1.45 -6.09 4.44
C TRP A 354 -0.46 -5.69 3.34
N VAL A 355 -0.36 -4.39 3.03
CA VAL A 355 0.37 -3.83 1.89
C VAL A 355 1.85 -4.23 1.91
N ALA A 356 2.53 -4.01 3.04
CA ALA A 356 3.94 -4.32 3.15
C ALA A 356 4.17 -5.84 3.13
N MET A 357 3.40 -6.63 3.90
CA MET A 357 3.55 -8.09 3.96
C MET A 357 3.36 -8.77 2.60
N ILE A 358 2.30 -8.43 1.84
CA ILE A 358 2.06 -9.03 0.52
C ILE A 358 3.15 -8.60 -0.48
N SER A 359 3.64 -7.37 -0.40
CA SER A 359 4.75 -6.88 -1.23
C SER A 359 6.04 -7.62 -0.90
N ILE A 360 6.38 -7.75 0.37
CA ILE A 360 7.58 -8.46 0.85
C ILE A 360 7.55 -9.91 0.36
N GLY A 361 6.42 -10.62 0.54
CA GLY A 361 6.24 -11.97 0.02
C GLY A 361 6.37 -12.05 -1.51
N SER A 362 5.80 -11.10 -2.23
CA SER A 362 5.87 -11.02 -3.70
C SER A 362 7.30 -10.78 -4.19
N ILE A 363 8.04 -9.88 -3.54
CA ILE A 363 9.44 -9.59 -3.87
C ILE A 363 10.33 -10.80 -3.55
N TYR A 364 10.18 -11.44 -2.38
CA TYR A 364 10.90 -12.67 -2.06
C TYR A 364 10.61 -13.81 -3.03
N HIS A 365 9.36 -13.91 -3.51
CA HIS A 365 9.02 -14.86 -4.56
C HIS A 365 9.76 -14.52 -5.85
N MET A 366 9.67 -13.28 -6.30
CA MET A 366 10.01 -12.85 -7.65
C MET A 366 11.51 -12.62 -7.87
N VAL A 367 12.22 -12.03 -6.91
CA VAL A 367 13.64 -11.65 -7.04
C VAL A 367 14.52 -12.82 -7.49
N PRO A 368 14.46 -14.03 -6.92
CA PRO A 368 15.29 -15.14 -7.40
C PRO A 368 15.07 -15.43 -8.89
N LYS A 369 13.81 -15.44 -9.35
CA LYS A 369 13.45 -15.77 -10.74
C LYS A 369 13.97 -14.72 -11.70
N LEU A 370 13.89 -13.44 -11.31
CA LEU A 370 14.43 -12.34 -12.11
C LEU A 370 15.94 -12.45 -12.30
N TRP A 371 16.68 -13.02 -11.36
CA TRP A 371 18.13 -13.21 -11.43
C TRP A 371 18.55 -14.66 -11.81
N GLY A 372 17.62 -15.47 -12.31
CA GLY A 372 17.93 -16.85 -12.74
C GLY A 372 18.33 -17.78 -11.59
N LYS A 373 17.87 -17.48 -10.37
CA LYS A 373 18.07 -18.28 -9.16
C LYS A 373 16.79 -19.04 -8.81
N THR A 374 16.92 -20.20 -8.17
CA THR A 374 15.75 -20.99 -7.74
C THR A 374 15.10 -20.41 -6.48
N GLN A 375 15.90 -19.86 -5.56
CA GLN A 375 15.46 -19.30 -4.28
C GLN A 375 16.35 -18.14 -3.82
N MET A 376 15.89 -17.44 -2.77
CA MET A 376 16.67 -16.39 -2.10
C MET A 376 17.92 -16.97 -1.42
N ALA A 377 18.92 -16.12 -1.16
CA ALA A 377 20.19 -16.53 -0.56
C ALA A 377 20.03 -17.20 0.82
N SER A 378 19.12 -16.71 1.68
CA SER A 378 18.81 -17.34 2.96
C SER A 378 17.31 -17.36 3.25
N VAL A 379 16.74 -18.55 3.39
CA VAL A 379 15.34 -18.74 3.84
C VAL A 379 15.19 -18.41 5.33
N GLY A 380 16.24 -18.65 6.13
CA GLY A 380 16.26 -18.30 7.56
C GLY A 380 16.08 -16.80 7.79
N LEU A 381 16.73 -15.96 6.98
CA LEU A 381 16.55 -14.50 7.06
C LEU A 381 15.14 -14.04 6.69
N ILE A 382 14.47 -14.75 5.76
CA ILE A 382 13.05 -14.47 5.44
C ILE A 382 12.20 -14.77 6.67
N ASN A 383 12.47 -15.88 7.37
CA ASN A 383 11.75 -16.22 8.59
C ASN A 383 11.98 -15.21 9.73
N THR A 384 13.22 -14.75 9.95
CA THR A 384 13.50 -13.71 10.94
C THR A 384 12.81 -12.40 10.57
N HIS A 385 12.84 -12.00 9.30
CA HIS A 385 12.10 -10.83 8.82
C HIS A 385 10.60 -10.98 9.09
N PHE A 386 10.01 -12.15 8.78
CA PHE A 386 8.60 -12.41 9.04
C PHE A 386 8.21 -12.15 10.51
N TRP A 387 9.01 -12.63 11.46
CA TRP A 387 8.72 -12.43 12.88
C TRP A 387 8.90 -10.97 13.32
N LEU A 388 9.97 -10.30 12.88
CA LEU A 388 10.19 -8.88 13.17
C LEU A 388 9.04 -8.03 12.64
N ALA A 389 8.63 -8.27 11.39
CA ALA A 389 7.54 -7.54 10.77
C ALA A 389 6.19 -7.83 11.46
N THR A 390 5.93 -9.08 11.86
CA THR A 390 4.68 -9.46 12.53
C THR A 390 4.60 -8.86 13.93
N ILE A 391 5.66 -9.02 14.75
CA ILE A 391 5.73 -8.45 16.10
C ILE A 391 5.64 -6.92 16.02
N GLY A 392 6.38 -6.29 15.11
CA GLY A 392 6.34 -4.85 14.90
C GLY A 392 4.95 -4.34 14.54
N THR A 393 4.24 -5.04 13.64
CA THR A 393 2.86 -4.71 13.25
C THR A 393 1.90 -4.82 14.44
N VAL A 394 1.96 -5.92 15.20
CA VAL A 394 1.07 -6.14 16.34
C VAL A 394 1.31 -5.11 17.45
N LEU A 395 2.58 -4.83 17.79
CA LEU A 395 2.92 -3.78 18.77
C LEU A 395 2.36 -2.42 18.35
N TYR A 396 2.49 -2.07 17.07
CA TYR A 396 1.97 -0.81 16.53
C TYR A 396 0.46 -0.73 16.69
N ILE A 397 -0.28 -1.75 16.25
CA ILE A 397 -1.75 -1.77 16.29
C ILE A 397 -2.24 -1.69 17.73
N CYS A 398 -1.71 -2.52 18.63
CA CYS A 398 -2.09 -2.54 20.03
C CYS A 398 -1.89 -1.16 20.68
N ALA A 399 -0.74 -0.52 20.45
CA ALA A 399 -0.46 0.81 20.98
C ALA A 399 -1.44 1.87 20.49
N MET A 400 -1.79 1.84 19.20
CA MET A 400 -2.69 2.81 18.59
C MET A 400 -4.17 2.59 18.95
N TRP A 401 -4.59 1.35 19.19
CA TRP A 401 -5.92 1.10 19.76
C TRP A 401 -6.03 1.62 21.19
N VAL A 402 -5.02 1.36 22.02
CA VAL A 402 -4.99 1.88 23.40
C VAL A 402 -5.05 3.40 23.38
N ASN A 403 -4.15 4.07 22.65
CA ASN A 403 -4.17 5.53 22.54
C ASN A 403 -5.48 6.05 21.93
N GLY A 404 -5.97 5.41 20.87
CA GLY A 404 -7.15 5.88 20.15
C GLY A 404 -8.42 5.85 21.00
N ILE A 405 -8.64 4.74 21.72
CA ILE A 405 -9.77 4.61 22.64
C ILE A 405 -9.61 5.56 23.83
N LEU A 406 -8.41 5.65 24.40
CA LEU A 406 -8.10 6.56 25.50
C LEU A 406 -8.40 8.02 25.11
N GLN A 407 -7.87 8.49 23.99
CA GLN A 407 -8.09 9.85 23.47
C GLN A 407 -9.59 10.11 23.24
N GLY A 408 -10.26 9.21 22.52
CA GLY A 408 -11.69 9.36 22.22
C GLY A 408 -12.55 9.42 23.48
N LEU A 409 -12.24 8.60 24.49
CA LEU A 409 -12.96 8.60 25.77
C LEU A 409 -12.64 9.83 26.61
N MET A 410 -11.38 10.24 26.71
CA MET A 410 -10.98 11.40 27.51
C MET A 410 -11.53 12.71 26.93
N TRP A 411 -11.50 12.88 25.61
CA TRP A 411 -11.98 14.11 24.96
C TRP A 411 -13.49 14.31 25.07
N ARG A 412 -14.26 13.23 25.24
CA ARG A 412 -15.73 13.28 25.42
C ARG A 412 -16.18 13.04 26.86
N ALA A 413 -15.26 12.90 27.80
CA ALA A 413 -15.58 12.65 29.20
C ALA A 413 -16.19 13.91 29.81
N VAL A 414 -17.33 13.74 30.47
CA VAL A 414 -18.08 14.80 31.12
C VAL A 414 -18.37 14.37 32.56
N ASN A 415 -18.16 15.27 33.51
CA ASN A 415 -18.50 15.09 34.91
C ASN A 415 -20.02 15.10 35.11
N GLU A 416 -20.48 14.70 36.30
CA GLU A 416 -21.91 14.73 36.66
C GLU A 416 -22.52 16.14 36.56
N ASP A 417 -21.69 17.19 36.71
CA ASP A 417 -22.10 18.60 36.61
C ASP A 417 -22.09 19.17 35.18
N GLY A 418 -21.74 18.36 34.17
CA GLY A 418 -21.70 18.78 32.77
C GLY A 418 -20.38 19.42 32.32
N THR A 419 -19.38 19.57 33.20
CA THR A 419 -18.05 20.08 32.83
C THR A 419 -17.19 18.98 32.18
N LEU A 420 -16.24 19.36 31.32
CA LEU A 420 -15.30 18.41 30.72
C LEU A 420 -14.34 17.85 31.79
N THR A 421 -14.22 16.52 31.86
CA THR A 421 -13.44 15.84 32.90
C THR A 421 -11.93 16.04 32.72
N TYR A 422 -11.44 15.99 31.48
CA TYR A 422 -10.00 16.07 31.17
C TYR A 422 -9.71 17.26 30.25
N SER A 423 -8.57 17.91 30.52
CA SER A 423 -7.91 18.79 29.57
C SER A 423 -7.32 18.00 28.40
N PHE A 424 -7.07 18.68 27.28
CA PHE A 424 -6.40 18.06 26.13
C PHE A 424 -4.96 17.61 26.47
N VAL A 425 -4.27 18.34 27.35
CA VAL A 425 -2.89 18.03 27.74
C VAL A 425 -2.82 16.73 28.53
N GLU A 426 -3.78 16.47 29.43
CA GLU A 426 -3.85 15.19 30.14
C GLU A 426 -4.04 14.01 29.17
N ALA A 427 -4.87 14.16 28.15
CA ALA A 427 -5.02 13.14 27.10
C ALA A 427 -3.73 12.96 26.27
N LEU A 428 -3.01 14.04 26.00
CA LEU A 428 -1.71 14.01 25.31
C LEU A 428 -0.65 13.26 26.13
N GLU A 429 -0.54 13.56 27.42
CA GLU A 429 0.38 12.90 28.35
C GLU A 429 0.05 11.41 28.48
N ALA A 430 -1.23 11.08 28.63
CA ALA A 430 -1.70 9.71 28.73
C ALA A 430 -1.45 8.89 27.44
N SER A 431 -1.28 9.56 26.29
CA SER A 431 -0.94 8.94 25.00
C SER A 431 0.57 8.63 24.84
N HIS A 432 1.44 9.18 25.70
CA HIS A 432 2.89 9.07 25.56
C HIS A 432 3.42 7.61 25.59
N PRO A 433 2.96 6.72 26.49
CA PRO A 433 3.37 5.32 26.47
C PRO A 433 3.04 4.62 25.14
N GLY A 434 1.88 4.89 24.54
CA GLY A 434 1.53 4.35 23.24
C GLY A 434 2.42 4.87 22.12
N TYR A 435 2.87 6.13 22.18
CA TYR A 435 3.85 6.65 21.23
C TYR A 435 5.19 5.89 21.30
N MET A 436 5.66 5.55 22.50
CA MET A 436 6.87 4.74 22.70
C MET A 436 6.73 3.34 22.09
N VAL A 437 5.63 2.64 22.40
CA VAL A 437 5.39 1.28 21.88
C VAL A 437 5.23 1.31 20.36
N ARG A 438 4.57 2.32 19.80
CA ARG A 438 4.47 2.52 18.34
C ARG A 438 5.84 2.67 17.69
N ALA A 439 6.69 3.54 18.22
CA ALA A 439 8.04 3.74 17.67
C ALA A 439 8.88 2.46 17.74
N LEU A 440 8.76 1.70 18.83
CA LEU A 440 9.40 0.39 18.98
C LEU A 440 8.87 -0.61 17.94
N GLY A 441 7.55 -0.72 17.77
CA GLY A 441 6.93 -1.58 16.77
C GLY A 441 7.39 -1.23 15.34
N GLY A 442 7.43 0.06 15.01
CA GLY A 442 7.99 0.55 13.75
C GLY A 442 9.47 0.21 13.58
N ALA A 443 10.28 0.32 14.63
CA ALA A 443 11.71 -0.04 14.59
C ALA A 443 11.93 -1.54 14.35
N PHE A 444 11.11 -2.41 14.95
CA PHE A 444 11.12 -3.86 14.66
C PHE A 444 10.82 -4.12 13.18
N PHE A 445 9.80 -3.46 12.63
CA PHE A 445 9.46 -3.60 11.22
C PHE A 445 10.60 -3.12 10.30
N LEU A 446 11.18 -1.95 10.59
CA LEU A 446 12.31 -1.39 9.85
C LEU A 446 13.53 -2.31 9.89
N ALA A 447 13.86 -2.89 11.05
CA ALA A 447 14.94 -3.87 11.17
C ALA A 447 14.71 -5.08 10.25
N GLY A 448 13.45 -5.54 10.13
CA GLY A 448 13.03 -6.54 9.16
C GLY A 448 13.35 -6.14 7.71
N MET A 449 13.03 -4.90 7.32
CA MET A 449 13.33 -4.39 5.99
C MET A 449 14.84 -4.28 5.70
N ILE A 450 15.65 -3.94 6.71
CA ILE A 450 17.12 -3.95 6.59
C ILE A 450 17.62 -5.39 6.34
N LEU A 451 17.08 -6.39 7.05
CA LEU A 451 17.38 -7.81 6.78
C LEU A 451 16.95 -8.23 5.37
N MET A 452 15.80 -7.72 4.88
CA MET A 452 15.36 -7.95 3.51
C MET A 452 16.36 -7.42 2.50
N ALA A 453 16.82 -6.17 2.65
CA ALA A 453 17.81 -5.58 1.77
C ALA A 453 19.11 -6.38 1.75
N TYR A 454 19.59 -6.80 2.91
CA TYR A 454 20.78 -7.66 2.99
C TYR A 454 20.57 -8.98 2.24
N ASN A 455 19.44 -9.68 2.45
CA ASN A 455 19.16 -10.96 1.79
C ASN A 455 18.95 -10.81 0.26
N VAL A 456 18.30 -9.72 -0.17
CA VAL A 456 18.15 -9.37 -1.60
C VAL A 456 19.53 -9.11 -2.21
N TRP A 457 20.35 -8.27 -1.59
CA TRP A 457 21.71 -7.98 -2.04
C TRP A 457 22.56 -9.26 -2.18
N GLN A 458 22.51 -10.14 -1.17
CA GLN A 458 23.17 -11.45 -1.17
C GLN A 458 22.70 -12.37 -2.31
N THR A 459 21.45 -12.22 -2.77
CA THR A 459 20.86 -13.00 -3.85
C THR A 459 21.27 -12.46 -5.23
N VAL A 460 21.36 -11.14 -5.40
CA VAL A 460 21.56 -10.50 -6.71
C VAL A 460 23.03 -10.26 -7.07
N ARG A 461 23.97 -10.37 -6.12
CA ARG A 461 25.41 -10.22 -6.38
C ARG A 461 25.95 -11.31 -7.31
N LYS A 462 27.00 -10.98 -8.09
CA LYS A 462 27.57 -11.86 -9.12
C LYS A 462 28.12 -13.17 -8.56
N ASP A 463 28.72 -13.11 -7.38
CA ASP A 463 29.28 -14.23 -6.61
C ASP A 463 28.24 -14.91 -5.70
N SER A 464 26.93 -14.69 -5.95
CA SER A 464 25.88 -15.23 -5.10
C SER A 464 25.87 -16.75 -5.07
N LYS A 465 25.98 -17.29 -3.85
CA LYS A 465 25.82 -18.71 -3.53
C LYS A 465 24.35 -19.20 -3.62
N ALA A 466 23.40 -18.32 -3.96
CA ALA A 466 22.02 -18.74 -4.19
C ALA A 466 21.98 -19.76 -5.36
N PRO A 467 21.22 -20.87 -5.23
CA PRO A 467 21.23 -21.93 -6.23
C PRO A 467 20.70 -21.42 -7.59
N VAL A 468 21.38 -21.81 -8.66
CA VAL A 468 21.08 -21.36 -10.03
C VAL A 468 19.97 -22.23 -10.63
N ALA A 469 19.02 -21.61 -11.32
CA ALA A 469 17.96 -22.33 -12.02
C ALA A 469 18.53 -23.03 -13.27
N SER A 470 18.15 -24.29 -13.48
CA SER A 470 18.47 -25.01 -14.72
C SER A 470 17.86 -24.30 -15.95
N PRO A 471 18.46 -24.40 -17.14
CA PRO A 471 17.99 -23.70 -18.35
C PRO A 471 16.51 -23.94 -18.68
N SER A 472 15.98 -25.13 -18.39
CA SER A 472 14.57 -25.50 -18.58
C SER A 472 13.60 -24.91 -17.56
N ALA A 473 14.08 -24.44 -16.40
CA ALA A 473 13.25 -23.85 -15.36
C ALA A 473 13.07 -22.32 -15.52
N GLN A 474 13.83 -21.68 -16.42
CA GLN A 474 13.75 -20.24 -16.66
C GLN A 474 12.53 -19.82 -17.50
N THR A 475 11.91 -20.78 -18.21
CA THR A 475 10.76 -20.57 -19.11
C THR A 475 9.40 -20.78 -18.45
N ALA A 476 9.34 -21.40 -17.26
CA ALA A 476 8.09 -21.77 -16.55
C ALA A 476 7.57 -20.72 -15.56
#